data_AF-A0A7S0PCT3-F1
#
_entry.id   AF-A0A7S0PCT3-F1
#
_cell.length_a   1.000
_cell.length_b   1.000
_cell.length_c   1.000
_cell.angle_alpha   90.00
_cell.angle_beta   90.00
_cell.angle_gamma   90.00
#
_symmetry.space_group_name_H-M   'P 1'
#
loop_
_entity.id
_entity.type
_entity.pdbx_description
1 polymer ?
#
loop_
_entity_poly.entity_id
_entity_poly.type
_entity_poly.pdbx_seq_one_letter_code
_entity_poly.pdbx_strand_id
1 'polypeptide(L)'
;ARVAGMAAGGRFAFVLRRAAAGAAAVALATGAQGSLLQCKALTLDGVDIRRERAVTAEDHTALLALVEGVSSATLQWRWRRARALHDVATAESAMPAAERQAMLERALAEVDAALAAAAAAGKTEGAELGAAWRWRGTILSALTSYMDTKGSIAASPRIRDAWVQAVQLDELDASAMHLLGRWYCKMASLSWLERTAASVLFGTPPPATYEEAL
;
A
#
# COMPACT_ATOMS: atom_id res chain seq x y z
N ALA A 1 30.31 8.47 -37.65
CA ALA A 1 29.23 7.60 -38.14
C ALA A 1 28.98 6.49 -37.10
N ARG A 2 28.00 6.71 -36.22
CA ARG A 2 26.76 5.90 -36.04
C ARG A 2 27.00 4.41 -35.75
N VAL A 3 26.88 4.07 -34.46
CA VAL A 3 26.52 2.75 -33.96
C VAL A 3 25.00 2.73 -33.78
N ALA A 4 24.30 1.85 -34.48
CA ALA A 4 22.92 1.43 -34.26
C ALA A 4 22.97 -0.11 -34.24
N GLY A 5 22.38 -0.88 -33.32
CA GLY A 5 21.09 -0.72 -32.65
C GLY A 5 20.25 -1.93 -33.05
N MET A 6 20.27 -3.01 -32.27
CA MET A 6 19.39 -4.18 -32.49
C MET A 6 18.89 -4.78 -31.17
N ALA A 7 17.72 -4.29 -30.78
CA ALA A 7 16.55 -4.96 -30.22
C ALA A 7 16.67 -5.84 -28.95
N ALA A 8 16.50 -5.19 -27.79
CA ALA A 8 16.14 -5.80 -26.51
C ALA A 8 14.69 -6.35 -26.45
N GLY A 9 13.87 -6.14 -27.49
CA GLY A 9 12.44 -6.51 -27.50
C GLY A 9 12.11 -8.00 -27.69
N GLY A 10 13.04 -8.81 -28.21
CA GLY A 10 12.76 -10.21 -28.55
C GLY A 10 12.78 -11.20 -27.37
N ARG A 11 13.56 -10.92 -26.32
CA ARG A 11 13.70 -11.81 -25.16
C ARG A 11 12.53 -11.67 -24.17
N PHE A 12 11.94 -10.48 -24.08
CA PHE A 12 10.79 -10.19 -23.21
C PHE A 12 9.50 -10.89 -23.67
N ALA A 13 9.24 -10.91 -24.99
CA ALA A 13 8.07 -11.58 -25.56
C ALA A 13 8.11 -13.11 -25.40
N PHE A 14 9.31 -13.70 -25.37
CA PHE A 14 9.50 -15.14 -25.21
C PHE A 14 9.25 -15.62 -23.78
N VAL A 15 9.68 -14.84 -22.78
CA VAL A 15 9.45 -15.15 -21.36
C VAL A 15 7.97 -15.04 -20.99
N LEU A 16 7.27 -14.00 -21.49
CA LEU A 16 5.84 -13.81 -21.27
C LEU A 16 4.98 -14.93 -21.89
N ARG A 17 5.35 -15.42 -23.08
CA ARG A 17 4.66 -16.56 -23.72
C ARG A 17 4.82 -17.87 -22.94
N ARG A 18 5.99 -18.11 -22.33
CA ARG A 18 6.23 -19.32 -21.53
C ARG A 18 5.51 -19.30 -20.18
N ALA A 19 5.43 -18.14 -19.53
CA ALA A 19 4.69 -17.98 -18.28
C ALA A 19 3.17 -18.14 -18.48
N ALA A 20 2.63 -17.57 -19.58
CA ALA A 20 1.22 -17.74 -19.94
C ALA A 20 0.88 -19.18 -20.35
N ALA A 21 1.78 -19.86 -21.08
CA ALA A 21 1.59 -21.26 -21.47
C ALA A 21 1.67 -22.23 -20.27
N GLY A 22 2.53 -21.95 -19.28
CA GLY A 22 2.62 -22.74 -18.04
C GLY A 22 1.36 -22.64 -17.18
N ALA A 23 0.78 -21.44 -17.06
CA ALA A 23 -0.45 -21.22 -16.31
C ALA A 23 -1.69 -21.85 -17.00
N ALA A 24 -1.76 -21.80 -18.33
CA ALA A 24 -2.85 -22.40 -19.09
C ALA A 24 -2.80 -23.95 -19.07
N ALA A 25 -1.61 -24.55 -19.08
CA ALA A 25 -1.45 -26.00 -19.03
C ALA A 25 -1.86 -26.61 -17.68
N VAL A 26 -1.68 -25.88 -16.58
CA VAL A 26 -2.11 -26.30 -15.24
C VAL A 26 -3.63 -26.17 -15.08
N ALA A 27 -4.25 -25.15 -15.69
CA ALA A 27 -5.70 -24.93 -15.62
C ALA A 27 -6.53 -26.01 -16.34
N LEU A 28 -5.98 -26.65 -17.37
CA LEU A 28 -6.67 -27.70 -18.14
C LEU A 28 -6.56 -29.10 -17.51
N ALA A 29 -5.71 -29.31 -16.51
CA ALA A 29 -5.41 -30.64 -15.99
C ALA A 29 -6.28 -31.08 -14.79
N THR A 30 -7.02 -30.18 -14.13
CA THR A 30 -7.78 -30.54 -12.92
C THR A 30 -9.13 -29.86 -12.89
N GLY A 31 -10.17 -30.63 -13.24
CA GLY A 31 -11.55 -30.27 -12.96
C GLY A 31 -11.82 -30.12 -11.46
N ALA A 32 -12.98 -29.52 -11.16
CA ALA A 32 -13.55 -29.22 -9.84
C ALA A 32 -13.17 -27.84 -9.26
N GLN A 33 -14.20 -27.12 -8.82
CA GLN A 33 -14.18 -25.76 -8.26
C GLN A 33 -13.24 -25.54 -7.06
N GLY A 34 -12.64 -26.60 -6.50
CA GLY A 34 -11.53 -26.51 -5.55
C GLY A 34 -10.21 -26.02 -6.16
N SER A 35 -9.96 -26.28 -7.45
CA SER A 35 -8.70 -25.90 -8.11
C SER A 35 -8.58 -24.40 -8.36
N LEU A 36 -9.69 -23.67 -8.51
CA LEU A 36 -9.67 -22.22 -8.74
C LEU A 36 -9.25 -21.43 -7.50
N LEU A 37 -9.64 -21.89 -6.30
CA LEU A 37 -9.18 -21.28 -5.04
C LEU A 37 -7.69 -21.58 -4.81
N GLN A 38 -7.25 -22.79 -5.13
CA GLN A 38 -5.85 -23.19 -4.99
C GLN A 38 -4.94 -22.48 -6.02
N CYS A 39 -5.39 -22.31 -7.27
CA CYS A 39 -4.69 -21.49 -8.26
C CYS A 39 -4.64 -20.01 -7.85
N LYS A 40 -5.71 -19.47 -7.24
CA LYS A 40 -5.71 -18.09 -6.71
C LYS A 40 -4.77 -17.94 -5.50
N ALA A 41 -4.74 -18.89 -4.59
CA ALA A 41 -3.80 -18.91 -3.47
C ALA A 41 -2.33 -19.00 -3.95
N LEU A 42 -2.04 -19.87 -4.92
CA LEU A 42 -0.71 -19.97 -5.53
C LEU A 42 -0.29 -18.68 -6.27
N THR A 43 -1.25 -17.95 -6.87
CA THR A 43 -0.95 -16.61 -7.41
C THR A 43 -0.73 -15.56 -6.32
N LEU A 44 -1.42 -15.65 -5.17
CA LEU A 44 -1.27 -14.73 -4.05
C LEU A 44 0.10 -14.89 -3.39
N ASP A 45 0.47 -16.13 -3.05
CA ASP A 45 1.80 -16.44 -2.54
C ASP A 45 2.87 -16.06 -3.58
N GLY A 46 2.63 -16.34 -4.87
CA GLY A 46 3.54 -15.93 -5.94
C GLY A 46 3.65 -14.41 -6.15
N VAL A 47 2.65 -13.62 -5.77
CA VAL A 47 2.66 -12.14 -5.80
C VAL A 47 3.42 -11.60 -4.60
N ASP A 48 3.15 -12.13 -3.40
CA ASP A 48 3.81 -11.72 -2.16
C ASP A 48 5.30 -12.15 -2.15
N ILE A 49 5.63 -13.37 -2.62
CA ILE A 49 7.02 -13.86 -2.80
C ILE A 49 7.78 -13.06 -3.85
N ARG A 50 7.13 -12.68 -4.97
CA ARG A 50 7.79 -11.83 -6.00
C ARG A 50 8.13 -10.44 -5.46
N ARG A 51 7.40 -9.95 -4.46
CA ARG A 51 7.65 -8.64 -3.87
C ARG A 51 8.83 -8.61 -2.91
N GLU A 52 9.06 -9.64 -2.10
CA GLU A 52 10.31 -9.71 -1.30
C GLU A 52 11.56 -9.63 -2.18
N ARG A 53 11.41 -9.93 -3.48
CA ARG A 53 12.46 -9.89 -4.49
C ARG A 53 12.37 -8.70 -5.44
N ALA A 54 11.34 -7.86 -5.33
CA ALA A 54 11.19 -6.67 -6.16
C ALA A 54 12.17 -5.59 -5.66
N VAL A 55 13.16 -5.27 -6.47
CA VAL A 55 14.24 -4.34 -6.10
C VAL A 55 14.25 -3.11 -7.02
N THR A 56 13.66 -3.22 -8.22
CA THR A 56 13.68 -2.17 -9.24
C THR A 56 12.30 -1.56 -9.50
N ALA A 57 12.26 -0.35 -10.07
CA ALA A 57 10.99 0.28 -10.47
C ALA A 57 10.23 -0.58 -11.51
N GLU A 58 10.95 -1.25 -12.41
CA GLU A 58 10.37 -2.17 -13.41
C GLU A 58 9.62 -3.34 -12.75
N ASP A 59 10.15 -3.87 -11.64
CA ASP A 59 9.50 -4.95 -10.88
C ASP A 59 8.17 -4.50 -10.28
N HIS A 60 8.09 -3.26 -9.78
CA HIS A 60 6.87 -2.69 -9.21
C HIS A 60 5.80 -2.48 -10.28
N THR A 61 6.18 -1.98 -11.46
CA THR A 61 5.24 -1.80 -12.59
C THR A 61 4.74 -3.16 -13.12
N ALA A 62 5.60 -4.17 -13.19
CA ALA A 62 5.20 -5.53 -13.55
C ALA A 62 4.23 -6.14 -12.52
N LEU A 63 4.46 -5.90 -11.23
CA LEU A 63 3.57 -6.32 -10.15
C LEU A 63 2.21 -5.64 -10.25
N LEU A 64 2.18 -4.33 -10.52
CA LEU A 64 0.94 -3.58 -10.71
C LEU A 64 0.13 -4.15 -11.88
N ALA A 65 0.75 -4.36 -13.04
CA ALA A 65 0.08 -4.92 -14.22
C ALA A 65 -0.54 -6.30 -13.93
N LEU A 66 0.15 -7.13 -13.14
CA LEU A 66 -0.37 -8.44 -12.73
C LEU A 66 -1.60 -8.31 -11.81
N VAL A 67 -1.54 -7.42 -10.81
CA VAL A 67 -2.63 -7.22 -9.84
C VAL A 67 -3.83 -6.52 -10.48
N GLU A 68 -3.60 -5.63 -11.46
CA GLU A 68 -4.67 -5.00 -12.25
C GLU A 68 -5.36 -5.98 -13.19
N GLY A 69 -4.63 -6.98 -13.72
CA GLY A 69 -5.20 -8.07 -14.52
C GLY A 69 -6.19 -8.94 -13.75
N VAL A 70 -6.18 -8.88 -12.40
CA VAL A 70 -7.14 -9.58 -11.55
C VAL A 70 -8.35 -8.70 -11.28
N SER A 71 -9.49 -9.02 -11.90
CA SER A 71 -10.77 -8.28 -11.76
C SER A 71 -11.47 -8.47 -10.39
N SER A 72 -10.86 -9.19 -9.44
CA SER A 72 -11.50 -9.47 -8.15
C SER A 72 -11.57 -8.24 -7.24
N ALA A 73 -12.77 -7.97 -6.73
CA ALA A 73 -13.04 -6.90 -5.77
C ALA A 73 -12.91 -7.34 -4.30
N THR A 74 -12.41 -8.55 -4.03
CA THR A 74 -12.22 -9.05 -2.67
C THR A 74 -11.21 -8.18 -1.92
N LEU A 75 -11.41 -8.01 -0.61
CA LEU A 75 -10.52 -7.28 0.31
C LEU A 75 -9.04 -7.54 0.00
N GLN A 76 -8.68 -8.83 -0.09
CA GLN A 76 -7.32 -9.30 -0.32
C GLN A 76 -6.67 -8.76 -1.61
N TRP A 77 -7.46 -8.53 -2.65
CA TRP A 77 -6.96 -8.03 -3.93
C TRP A 77 -6.91 -6.51 -3.97
N ARG A 78 -7.88 -5.84 -3.33
CA ARG A 78 -7.95 -4.38 -3.29
C ARG A 78 -6.77 -3.76 -2.53
N TRP A 79 -6.44 -4.25 -1.34
CA TRP A 79 -5.29 -3.69 -0.61
C TRP A 79 -3.97 -4.01 -1.30
N ARG A 80 -3.84 -5.19 -1.95
CA ARG A 80 -2.66 -5.55 -2.75
C ARG A 80 -2.51 -4.63 -3.98
N ARG A 81 -3.62 -4.21 -4.60
CA ARG A 81 -3.61 -3.22 -5.68
C ARG A 81 -3.22 -1.83 -5.17
N ALA A 82 -3.79 -1.40 -4.05
CA ALA A 82 -3.44 -0.14 -3.40
C ALA A 82 -1.94 -0.07 -3.06
N ARG A 83 -1.39 -1.16 -2.53
CA ARG A 83 0.04 -1.34 -2.32
C ARG A 83 0.86 -1.24 -3.60
N ALA A 84 0.47 -1.94 -4.66
CA ALA A 84 1.22 -1.90 -5.92
C ALA A 84 1.24 -0.49 -6.52
N LEU A 85 0.11 0.23 -6.45
CA LEU A 85 0.02 1.64 -6.86
C LEU A 85 0.96 2.52 -6.01
N HIS A 86 0.97 2.34 -4.69
CA HIS A 86 1.88 3.05 -3.80
C HIS A 86 3.36 2.75 -4.12
N ASP A 87 3.70 1.47 -4.30
CA ASP A 87 5.08 1.05 -4.52
C ASP A 87 5.60 1.61 -5.87
N VAL A 88 4.77 1.65 -6.93
CA VAL A 88 5.11 2.34 -8.20
C VAL A 88 5.28 3.84 -8.00
N ALA A 89 4.33 4.49 -7.32
CA ALA A 89 4.37 5.94 -7.08
C ALA A 89 5.61 6.38 -6.27
N THR A 90 6.14 5.50 -5.42
CA THR A 90 7.29 5.79 -4.55
C THR A 90 8.63 5.33 -5.13
N ALA A 91 8.64 4.30 -5.99
CA ALA A 91 9.86 3.81 -6.63
C ALA A 91 10.32 4.68 -7.81
N GLU A 92 9.38 5.29 -8.54
CA GLU A 92 9.72 6.04 -9.76
C GLU A 92 10.00 7.52 -9.48
N SER A 93 11.28 7.84 -9.26
CA SER A 93 11.72 9.21 -8.98
C SER A 93 11.51 10.18 -10.16
N ALA A 94 11.46 9.66 -11.39
CA ALA A 94 11.28 10.44 -12.62
C ALA A 94 9.80 10.80 -12.90
N MET A 95 8.84 10.17 -12.23
CA MET A 95 7.41 10.44 -12.42
C MET A 95 7.06 11.90 -12.07
N PRO A 96 6.15 12.57 -12.79
CA PRO A 96 5.67 13.88 -12.40
C PRO A 96 4.97 13.86 -11.04
N ALA A 97 5.09 14.93 -10.25
CA ALA A 97 4.47 15.00 -8.93
C ALA A 97 2.94 14.83 -8.96
N ALA A 98 2.27 15.43 -9.96
CA ALA A 98 0.84 15.31 -10.15
C ALA A 98 0.40 13.86 -10.46
N GLU A 99 1.20 13.12 -11.22
CA GLU A 99 0.91 11.72 -11.55
C GLU A 99 1.12 10.81 -10.33
N ARG A 100 2.19 11.03 -9.55
CA ARG A 100 2.39 10.35 -8.26
C ARG A 100 1.22 10.59 -7.32
N GLN A 101 0.76 11.85 -7.21
CA GLN A 101 -0.37 12.20 -6.36
C GLN A 101 -1.65 11.48 -6.82
N ALA A 102 -1.98 11.53 -8.11
CA ALA A 102 -3.16 10.84 -8.64
C ALA A 102 -3.11 9.32 -8.40
N MET A 103 -1.91 8.72 -8.50
CA MET A 103 -1.71 7.30 -8.22
C MET A 103 -1.94 6.96 -6.75
N LEU A 104 -1.47 7.80 -5.83
CA LEU A 104 -1.70 7.63 -4.39
C LEU A 104 -3.17 7.88 -4.00
N GLU A 105 -3.84 8.85 -4.62
CA GLU A 105 -5.28 9.09 -4.42
C GLU A 105 -6.10 7.87 -4.87
N ARG A 106 -5.75 7.29 -6.03
CA ARG A 106 -6.35 6.04 -6.52
C ARG A 106 -6.08 4.88 -5.56
N ALA A 107 -4.87 4.76 -5.03
CA ALA A 107 -4.52 3.74 -4.05
C ALA A 107 -5.35 3.87 -2.76
N LEU A 108 -5.55 5.11 -2.29
CA LEU A 108 -6.38 5.39 -1.12
C LEU A 108 -7.85 5.01 -1.37
N ALA A 109 -8.38 5.34 -2.55
CA ALA A 109 -9.75 4.97 -2.92
C ALA A 109 -9.97 3.44 -2.95
N GLU A 110 -9.00 2.67 -3.47
CA GLU A 110 -9.06 1.21 -3.49
C GLU A 110 -9.11 0.60 -2.08
N VAL A 111 -8.26 1.08 -1.17
CA VAL A 111 -8.22 0.57 0.20
C VAL A 111 -9.41 1.02 1.02
N ASP A 112 -9.88 2.26 0.88
CA ASP A 112 -11.10 2.74 1.53
C ASP A 112 -12.33 1.94 1.06
N ALA A 113 -12.43 1.66 -0.24
CA ALA A 113 -13.49 0.81 -0.78
C ALA A 113 -13.39 -0.64 -0.24
N ALA A 114 -12.17 -1.15 -0.02
CA ALA A 114 -11.96 -2.47 0.56
C ALA A 114 -12.43 -2.55 2.02
N LEU A 115 -12.08 -1.54 2.82
CA LEU A 115 -12.49 -1.44 4.22
C LEU A 115 -14.01 -1.24 4.35
N ALA A 116 -14.61 -0.40 3.49
CA ALA A 116 -16.06 -0.21 3.47
C ALA A 116 -16.81 -1.51 3.12
N ALA A 117 -16.31 -2.27 2.14
CA ALA A 117 -16.89 -3.57 1.79
C ALA A 117 -16.73 -4.61 2.92
N ALA A 118 -15.59 -4.61 3.61
CA ALA A 118 -15.36 -5.48 4.76
C ALA A 118 -16.31 -5.15 5.93
N ALA A 119 -16.48 -3.86 6.23
CA ALA A 119 -17.41 -3.39 7.24
C ALA A 119 -18.87 -3.76 6.90
N ALA A 120 -19.29 -3.56 5.64
CA ALA A 120 -20.62 -3.95 5.17
C ALA A 120 -20.87 -5.47 5.25
N ALA A 121 -19.81 -6.28 5.12
CA ALA A 121 -19.86 -7.73 5.30
C ALA A 121 -19.76 -8.17 6.78
N GLY A 122 -19.72 -7.23 7.74
CA GLY A 122 -19.56 -7.52 9.17
C GLY A 122 -18.19 -8.08 9.55
N LYS A 123 -17.17 -7.90 8.69
CA LYS A 123 -15.83 -8.40 8.97
C LYS A 123 -15.10 -7.45 9.91
N THR A 124 -14.84 -7.92 11.13
CA THR A 124 -14.17 -7.16 12.19
C THR A 124 -12.75 -7.63 12.49
N GLU A 125 -12.34 -8.80 11.99
CA GLU A 125 -11.07 -9.44 12.36
C GLU A 125 -10.33 -10.01 11.15
N GLY A 126 -9.03 -10.28 11.36
CA GLY A 126 -8.16 -11.04 10.47
C GLY A 126 -7.06 -10.23 9.79
N ALA A 127 -5.93 -10.90 9.53
CA ALA A 127 -4.71 -10.29 9.00
C ALA A 127 -4.91 -9.51 7.68
N GLU A 128 -5.80 -9.97 6.79
CA GLU A 128 -6.11 -9.26 5.54
C GLU A 128 -6.82 -7.90 5.78
N LEU A 129 -7.60 -7.79 6.86
CA LEU A 129 -8.20 -6.52 7.28
C LEU A 129 -7.14 -5.62 7.93
N GLY A 130 -6.25 -6.20 8.76
CA GLY A 130 -5.09 -5.50 9.33
C GLY A 130 -4.18 -4.92 8.25
N ALA A 131 -3.85 -5.71 7.22
CA ALA A 131 -3.05 -5.28 6.08
C ALA A 131 -3.70 -4.10 5.34
N ALA A 132 -5.03 -4.13 5.13
CA ALA A 132 -5.74 -3.02 4.52
C ALA A 132 -5.65 -1.73 5.35
N TRP A 133 -5.83 -1.82 6.68
CA TRP A 133 -5.63 -0.68 7.58
C TRP A 133 -4.19 -0.14 7.56
N ARG A 134 -3.18 -1.03 7.56
CA ARG A 134 -1.78 -0.62 7.44
C ARG A 134 -1.51 0.16 6.17
N TRP A 135 -2.00 -0.37 5.03
CA TRP A 135 -1.81 0.27 3.73
C TRP A 135 -2.55 1.59 3.64
N ARG A 136 -3.76 1.69 4.21
CA ARG A 136 -4.47 2.96 4.31
C ARG A 136 -3.65 4.04 5.03
N GLY A 137 -3.09 3.73 6.20
CA GLY A 137 -2.24 4.67 6.93
C GLY A 137 -0.97 5.06 6.15
N THR A 138 -0.35 4.08 5.49
CA THR A 138 0.87 4.27 4.69
C THR A 138 0.62 5.20 3.49
N ILE A 139 -0.44 4.95 2.73
CA ILE A 139 -0.81 5.75 1.56
C ILE A 139 -1.23 7.15 2.00
N LEU A 140 -2.04 7.27 3.05
CA LEU A 140 -2.44 8.58 3.58
C LEU A 140 -1.22 9.38 4.06
N SER A 141 -0.24 8.72 4.69
CA SER A 141 1.02 9.36 5.06
C SER A 141 1.80 9.87 3.85
N ALA A 142 1.86 9.11 2.75
CA ALA A 142 2.51 9.56 1.52
C ALA A 142 1.78 10.75 0.88
N LEU A 143 0.44 10.76 0.93
CA LEU A 143 -0.38 11.87 0.42
C LEU A 143 -0.14 13.19 1.17
N THR A 144 0.28 13.15 2.44
CA THR A 144 0.55 14.39 3.20
C THR A 144 1.63 15.27 2.61
N SER A 145 2.54 14.72 1.78
CA SER A 145 3.56 15.49 1.05
C SER A 145 2.99 16.40 -0.04
N TYR A 146 1.72 16.19 -0.42
CA TYR A 146 1.00 16.96 -1.44
C TYR A 146 -0.06 17.88 -0.83
N MET A 147 -0.23 17.83 0.50
CA MET A 147 -1.16 18.67 1.23
C MET A 147 -0.48 19.95 1.70
N ASP A 148 -1.27 20.98 1.97
CA ASP A 148 -0.78 22.14 2.71
C ASP A 148 -0.45 21.75 4.17
N THR A 149 0.32 22.60 4.86
CA THR A 149 0.75 22.32 6.24
C THR A 149 -0.42 22.01 7.16
N LYS A 150 -1.55 22.72 7.01
CA LYS A 150 -2.75 22.50 7.83
C LYS A 150 -3.37 21.13 7.56
N GLY A 151 -3.55 20.77 6.29
CA GLY A 151 -4.06 19.47 5.89
C GLY A 151 -3.18 18.32 6.32
N SER A 152 -1.86 18.46 6.23
CA SER A 152 -0.87 17.47 6.67
C SER A 152 -0.97 17.21 8.18
N ILE A 153 -1.07 18.27 8.99
CA ILE A 153 -1.26 18.16 10.44
C ILE A 153 -2.60 17.49 10.76
N ALA A 154 -3.69 17.90 10.09
CA ALA A 154 -5.02 17.35 10.29
C ALA A 154 -5.14 15.87 9.86
N ALA A 155 -4.30 15.40 8.93
CA ALA A 155 -4.24 14.01 8.52
C ALA A 155 -3.51 13.10 9.53
N SER A 156 -2.63 13.65 10.36
CA SER A 156 -1.76 12.87 11.27
C SER A 156 -2.53 11.92 12.22
N PRO A 157 -3.62 12.34 12.89
CA PRO A 157 -4.39 11.42 13.74
C PRO A 157 -5.03 10.28 12.95
N ARG A 158 -5.54 10.56 11.75
CA ARG A 158 -6.16 9.54 10.87
C ARG A 158 -5.16 8.49 10.40
N ILE A 159 -3.89 8.88 10.22
CA ILE A 159 -2.79 7.97 9.88
C ILE A 159 -2.46 7.06 11.07
N ARG A 160 -2.30 7.66 12.26
CA ARG A 160 -2.08 6.90 13.52
C ARG A 160 -3.18 5.89 13.73
N ASP A 161 -4.44 6.30 13.63
CA ASP A 161 -5.60 5.44 13.90
C ASP A 161 -5.61 4.23 12.97
N ALA A 162 -5.26 4.43 11.69
CA ALA A 162 -5.15 3.33 10.74
C ALA A 162 -4.05 2.32 11.14
N TRP A 163 -2.90 2.78 11.63
CA TRP A 163 -1.84 1.88 12.09
C TRP A 163 -2.17 1.20 13.43
N VAL A 164 -2.86 1.89 14.34
CA VAL A 164 -3.37 1.27 15.58
C VAL A 164 -4.36 0.16 15.24
N GLN A 165 -5.31 0.41 14.34
CA GLN A 165 -6.24 -0.63 13.87
C GLN A 165 -5.49 -1.83 13.25
N ALA A 166 -4.44 -1.57 12.46
CA ALA A 166 -3.66 -2.65 11.88
C ALA A 166 -2.99 -3.54 12.93
N VAL A 167 -2.36 -2.95 13.95
CA VAL A 167 -1.72 -3.70 15.06
C VAL A 167 -2.74 -4.45 15.91
N GLN A 168 -3.93 -3.88 16.15
CA GLN A 168 -5.00 -4.57 16.88
C GLN A 168 -5.55 -5.79 16.14
N LEU A 169 -5.52 -5.78 14.80
CA LEU A 169 -6.02 -6.86 13.96
C LEU A 169 -4.96 -7.92 13.64
N ASP A 170 -3.68 -7.53 13.67
CA ASP A 170 -2.53 -8.39 13.45
C ASP A 170 -1.35 -7.91 14.33
N GLU A 171 -1.26 -8.49 15.53
CA GLU A 171 -0.20 -8.16 16.50
C GLU A 171 1.20 -8.55 16.00
N LEU A 172 1.30 -9.38 14.97
CA LEU A 172 2.56 -9.82 14.37
C LEU A 172 2.96 -8.99 13.14
N ASP A 173 2.17 -7.99 12.75
CA ASP A 173 2.53 -7.08 11.66
C ASP A 173 3.64 -6.11 12.09
N ALA A 174 4.88 -6.59 11.96
CA ALA A 174 6.10 -5.82 12.26
C ALA A 174 6.16 -4.50 11.47
N SER A 175 5.55 -4.42 10.29
CA SER A 175 5.52 -3.19 9.50
C SER A 175 4.59 -2.16 10.13
N ALA A 176 3.39 -2.57 10.57
CA ALA A 176 2.45 -1.70 11.26
C ALA A 176 3.05 -1.18 12.58
N MET A 177 3.68 -2.07 13.36
CA MET A 177 4.36 -1.69 14.61
C MET A 177 5.49 -0.69 14.37
N HIS A 178 6.31 -0.93 13.34
CA HIS A 178 7.40 -0.02 13.00
C HIS A 178 6.90 1.37 12.57
N LEU A 179 5.86 1.42 11.72
CA LEU A 179 5.25 2.67 11.27
C LEU A 179 4.64 3.47 12.43
N LEU A 180 3.93 2.78 13.33
CA LEU A 180 3.36 3.37 14.53
C LEU A 180 4.47 3.89 15.47
N GLY A 181 5.54 3.12 15.67
CA GLY A 181 6.71 3.56 16.44
C GLY A 181 7.35 4.82 15.86
N ARG A 182 7.55 4.87 14.54
CA ARG A 182 8.05 6.08 13.85
C ARG A 182 7.14 7.29 14.06
N TRP A 183 5.83 7.08 14.08
CA TRP A 183 4.87 8.14 14.36
C TRP A 183 5.04 8.70 15.78
N TYR A 184 5.08 7.83 16.79
CA TYR A 184 5.28 8.24 18.18
C TYR A 184 6.63 8.94 18.39
N CYS A 185 7.72 8.43 17.81
CA CYS A 185 9.01 9.11 17.84
C CYS A 185 8.95 10.50 17.20
N LYS A 186 8.26 10.62 16.05
CA LYS A 186 8.05 11.92 15.41
C LYS A 186 7.30 12.85 16.37
N MET A 187 6.13 12.47 16.88
CA MET A 187 5.35 13.31 17.81
C MET A 187 6.12 13.69 19.09
N ALA A 188 6.92 12.77 19.65
CA ALA A 188 7.77 13.06 20.80
C ALA A 188 8.80 14.17 20.48
N SER A 189 9.35 14.17 19.26
CA SER A 189 10.29 15.23 18.82
C SER A 189 9.64 16.59 18.57
N LEU A 190 8.31 16.64 18.34
CA LEU A 190 7.56 17.88 18.07
C LEU A 190 7.25 18.68 19.34
N SER A 191 7.48 18.08 20.50
CA SER A 191 6.89 18.53 21.76
C SER A 191 7.25 19.96 22.17
N TRP A 192 8.43 20.52 21.91
CA TRP A 192 8.73 21.88 22.41
C TRP A 192 8.58 22.99 21.36
N LEU A 193 9.02 22.75 20.12
CA LEU A 193 9.07 23.78 19.08
C LEU A 193 7.71 23.97 18.37
N GLU A 194 6.97 22.89 18.15
CA GLU A 194 5.70 22.93 17.41
C GLU A 194 4.52 23.32 18.29
N ARG A 195 4.54 23.05 19.60
CA ARG A 195 3.55 23.61 20.53
C ARG A 195 3.60 25.14 20.56
N THR A 196 4.80 25.71 20.39
CA THR A 196 5.03 27.17 20.30
C THR A 196 4.69 27.71 18.91
N ALA A 197 4.99 27.00 17.83
CA ALA A 197 4.61 27.41 16.47
C ALA A 197 3.09 27.28 16.22
N ALA A 198 2.44 26.26 16.78
CA ALA A 198 1.01 26.03 16.65
C ALA A 198 0.18 27.04 17.45
N SER A 199 0.64 27.47 18.63
CA SER A 199 -0.02 28.56 19.37
C SER A 199 0.09 29.91 18.66
N VAL A 200 1.19 30.16 17.93
CA VAL A 200 1.39 31.36 17.11
C VAL A 200 0.60 31.32 15.80
N LEU A 201 0.45 30.16 15.14
CA LEU A 201 -0.21 30.01 13.84
C LEU A 201 -1.71 29.67 13.92
N PHE A 202 -2.18 29.01 14.98
CA PHE A 202 -3.54 28.50 15.10
C PHE A 202 -4.31 29.02 16.33
N GLY A 203 -3.69 29.88 17.14
CA GLY A 203 -4.24 30.26 18.44
C GLY A 203 -4.09 29.16 19.49
N THR A 204 -4.22 29.51 20.76
CA THR A 204 -3.88 28.66 21.92
C THR A 204 -4.60 27.31 21.89
N PRO A 205 -3.90 26.18 21.68
CA PRO A 205 -4.52 24.86 21.87
C PRO A 205 -4.74 24.59 23.37
N PRO A 206 -5.86 23.97 23.77
CA PRO A 206 -6.14 23.64 25.17
C PRO A 206 -5.04 22.72 25.73
N PRO A 207 -4.69 22.87 27.02
CA PRO A 207 -3.52 22.19 27.59
C PRO A 207 -3.78 20.68 27.68
N ALA A 208 -2.99 19.88 26.96
CA ALA A 208 -2.83 18.46 27.24
C ALA A 208 -1.67 18.30 28.23
N THR A 209 -1.97 17.87 29.45
CA THR A 209 -0.99 17.66 30.53
C THR A 209 -0.32 16.28 30.41
N TYR A 210 0.95 16.21 30.81
CA TYR A 210 1.79 15.01 30.78
C TYR A 210 1.21 13.80 31.53
N GLU A 211 0.19 13.98 32.37
CA GLU A 211 -0.50 12.89 33.09
C GLU A 211 -1.33 12.00 32.18
N GLU A 212 -1.75 12.46 30.99
CA GLU A 212 -2.44 11.61 30.01
C GLU A 212 -1.49 10.71 29.20
N ALA A 213 -0.17 10.90 29.35
CA ALA A 213 0.87 10.20 28.60
C ALA A 213 1.59 9.09 29.39
N LEU A 214 1.26 8.89 30.67
CA LEU A 214 1.79 7.83 31.56
C LEU A 214 0.77 6.69 31.69
#